data_AF-K2EI70-F1
#
_entry.id   AF-K2EI70-F1
#
_cell.length_a   1.000
_cell.length_b   1.000
_cell.length_c   1.000
_cell.angle_alpha   90.00
_cell.angle_beta   90.00
_cell.angle_gamma   90.00
#
_symmetry.space_group_name_H-M   'P 1'
#
loop_
_entity.id
_entity.type
_entity.pdbx_description
1 polymer ?
#
loop_
_entity_poly.entity_id
_entity_poly.type
_entity_poly.pdbx_seq_one_letter_code
_entity_poly.pdbx_strand_id
1 'polypeptide(L)'
;MRPEDDRGTGTVQLIEAFQQLHRECAAGDTQEPSMAIISGSTHILFNGKYRMEKDSNGRHIIAFNEKNDLNDPPDEDCVTRLGDVAFPGTIVSLQFNLNPGKKEN
;
A
#
# COMPACT_ATOMS: atom_id res chain seq x y z
N MET A 1 -6.52 6.95 32.65
CA MET A 1 -5.87 6.79 31.34
C MET A 1 -6.52 5.59 30.66
N ARG A 2 -7.34 5.79 29.63
CA ARG A 2 -7.92 4.66 28.88
C ARG A 2 -6.81 4.03 28.03
N PRO A 3 -6.73 2.70 27.88
CA PRO A 3 -5.82 2.10 26.93
C PRO A 3 -6.14 2.71 25.56
N GLU A 4 -5.12 3.22 24.87
CA GLU A 4 -5.29 3.76 23.53
C GLU A 4 -5.85 2.65 22.63
N ASP A 5 -6.92 2.95 21.89
CA ASP A 5 -7.54 2.02 20.95
C ASP A 5 -6.54 1.74 19.81
N ASP A 6 -5.69 0.72 19.96
CA ASP A 6 -4.76 0.28 18.89
C ASP A 6 -5.45 -0.49 17.76
N ARG A 7 -6.74 -0.81 17.96
CA ARG A 7 -7.52 -1.67 17.06
C ARG A 7 -7.59 -1.05 15.67
N GLY A 8 -7.10 -1.78 14.67
CA GLY A 8 -7.09 -1.32 13.27
C GLY A 8 -5.84 -0.55 12.84
N THR A 9 -4.84 -0.42 13.71
CA THR A 9 -3.58 0.26 13.35
C THR A 9 -2.61 -0.63 12.55
N GLY A 10 -2.71 -1.95 12.68
CA GLY A 10 -1.74 -2.88 12.06
C GLY A 10 -1.63 -2.76 10.54
N THR A 11 -2.75 -2.61 9.83
CA THR A 11 -2.72 -2.44 8.37
C THR A 11 -2.14 -1.08 7.98
N VAL A 12 -2.43 -0.03 8.74
CA VAL A 12 -1.85 1.31 8.51
C VAL A 12 -0.32 1.24 8.67
N GLN A 13 0.16 0.67 9.77
CA GLN A 13 1.59 0.48 10.03
C GLN A 13 2.27 -0.34 8.93
N LEU A 14 1.61 -1.39 8.44
CA LEU A 14 2.11 -2.20 7.33
C LEU A 14 2.25 -1.38 6.04
N ILE A 15 1.23 -0.58 5.69
CA ILE A 15 1.28 0.29 4.51
C ILE A 15 2.40 1.32 4.64
N GLU A 16 2.58 1.92 5.83
CA GLU A 16 3.68 2.86 6.09
C GLU A 16 5.04 2.19 5.93
N ALA A 17 5.21 1.00 6.51
CA ALA A 17 6.44 0.22 6.41
C ALA A 17 6.76 -0.14 4.95
N PHE A 18 5.76 -0.56 4.17
CA PHE A 18 5.92 -0.82 2.75
C PHE A 18 6.32 0.45 1.97
N GLN A 19 5.67 1.59 2.23
CA GLN A 19 6.03 2.84 1.57
C GLN A 19 7.42 3.34 1.95
N GLN A 20 7.89 3.07 3.17
CA GLN A 20 9.28 3.34 3.56
C GLN A 20 10.25 2.42 2.81
N LEU A 21 9.98 1.12 2.79
CA LEU A 21 10.78 0.13 2.05
C LEU A 21 10.89 0.48 0.56
N HIS A 22 9.78 0.81 -0.07
CA HIS A 22 9.74 1.19 -1.48
C HIS A 22 10.61 2.43 -1.75
N ARG A 23 10.61 3.44 -0.87
CA ARG A 23 11.51 4.61 -0.99
C ARG A 23 12.99 4.24 -0.88
N GLU A 24 13.34 3.35 0.04
CA GLU A 24 14.73 2.93 0.24
C GLU A 24 15.25 2.09 -0.94
N CYS A 25 14.39 1.25 -1.52
CA CYS A 25 14.76 0.42 -2.67
C CYS A 25 14.74 1.17 -4.01
N ALA A 26 13.90 2.21 -4.18
CA ALA A 26 13.84 3.02 -5.40
C ALA A 26 15.16 3.76 -5.71
N ALA A 27 16.08 3.85 -4.75
CA ALA A 27 17.41 4.41 -4.95
C ALA A 27 18.41 3.45 -5.64
N GLY A 28 18.03 2.19 -5.88
CA GLY A 28 18.87 1.16 -6.50
C GLY A 28 18.34 0.64 -7.83
N ASP A 29 19.22 0.04 -8.64
CA ASP A 29 18.96 -0.50 -9.99
C ASP A 29 18.18 -1.84 -9.98
N THR A 30 17.33 -2.06 -8.97
CA THR A 30 16.64 -3.33 -8.72
C THR A 30 15.13 -3.18 -8.86
N GLN A 31 14.45 -4.29 -9.17
CA GLN A 31 12.98 -4.34 -9.28
C GLN A 31 12.30 -3.65 -8.08
N GLU A 32 11.39 -2.73 -8.38
CA GLU A 32 10.69 -1.91 -7.40
C GLU A 32 9.80 -2.78 -6.50
N PRO A 33 9.83 -2.58 -5.16
CA PRO A 33 8.95 -3.30 -4.26
C PRO A 33 7.48 -3.07 -4.59
N SER A 34 6.68 -4.13 -4.56
CA SER A 34 5.24 -4.06 -4.75
C SER A 34 4.51 -4.76 -3.59
N MET A 35 3.32 -4.29 -3.28
CA MET A 35 2.42 -4.89 -2.30
C MET A 35 1.02 -4.96 -2.88
N ALA A 36 0.28 -6.02 -2.59
CA ALA A 36 -1.13 -6.10 -2.93
C ALA A 36 -1.97 -6.56 -1.74
N ILE A 37 -3.17 -6.00 -1.64
CA ILE A 37 -4.20 -6.40 -0.69
C ILE A 37 -5.41 -6.88 -1.50
N ILE A 38 -5.80 -8.12 -1.30
CA ILE A 38 -7.00 -8.70 -1.89
C ILE A 38 -7.99 -8.99 -0.77
N SER A 39 -9.19 -8.43 -0.86
CA SER A 39 -10.27 -8.70 0.10
C SER A 39 -11.61 -8.68 -0.60
N GLY A 40 -12.40 -9.73 -0.40
CA GLY A 40 -13.64 -9.93 -1.17
C GLY A 40 -13.34 -9.98 -2.67
N SER A 41 -13.99 -9.12 -3.45
CA SER A 41 -13.82 -8.99 -4.90
C SER A 41 -12.86 -7.88 -5.31
N THR A 42 -12.13 -7.27 -4.37
CA THR A 42 -11.27 -6.09 -4.65
C THR A 42 -9.81 -6.48 -4.54
N HIS A 43 -9.02 -6.01 -5.50
CA HIS A 43 -7.56 -6.09 -5.53
C HIS A 43 -6.99 -4.68 -5.52
N ILE A 44 -6.18 -4.38 -4.52
CA ILE A 44 -5.52 -3.08 -4.33
C ILE A 44 -4.03 -3.29 -4.49
N LEU A 45 -3.42 -2.67 -5.50
CA LEU A 45 -2.01 -2.70 -5.80
C LEU A 45 -1.33 -1.43 -5.31
N PHE A 46 -0.29 -1.62 -4.50
CA PHE A 46 0.64 -0.60 -4.03
C PHE A 46 1.97 -0.80 -4.75
N ASN A 47 2.21 0.01 -5.78
CA ASN A 47 3.43 0.00 -6.59
C ASN A 47 4.27 1.27 -6.39
N GLY A 48 3.92 2.12 -5.41
CA GLY A 48 4.58 3.40 -5.16
C GLY A 48 4.01 4.60 -5.92
N LYS A 49 3.09 4.41 -6.87
CA LYS A 49 2.44 5.51 -7.64
C LYS A 49 1.68 6.47 -6.75
N TYR A 50 0.93 5.94 -5.77
CA TYR A 50 0.16 6.72 -4.81
C TYR A 50 0.70 6.52 -3.40
N ARG A 51 0.63 7.58 -2.59
CA ARG A 51 1.20 7.61 -1.23
C ARG A 51 0.12 7.93 -0.21
N MET A 52 0.35 7.46 1.01
CA MET A 52 -0.56 7.70 2.11
C MET A 52 -0.23 9.05 2.74
N GLU A 53 -1.26 9.88 2.94
CA GLU A 53 -1.14 11.23 3.47
C GLU A 53 -2.12 11.43 4.63
N LYS A 54 -1.88 12.45 5.45
CA LYS A 54 -2.80 12.82 6.52
C LYS A 54 -3.75 13.91 6.03
N ASP A 55 -5.06 13.74 6.25
CA ASP A 55 -6.02 14.81 6.01
C ASP A 55 -5.96 15.91 7.07
N SER A 56 -6.79 16.94 6.91
CA SER A 56 -6.95 18.03 7.87
C SER A 56 -7.38 17.59 9.27
N ASN A 57 -7.90 16.36 9.42
CA ASN A 57 -8.31 15.77 10.68
C ASN A 57 -7.26 14.80 11.24
N GLY A 58 -6.09 14.68 10.60
CA GLY A 58 -5.00 13.80 11.01
C GLY A 58 -5.19 12.33 10.64
N ARG A 59 -6.18 11.98 9.82
CA ARG A 59 -6.46 10.60 9.37
C ARG A 59 -5.59 10.24 8.17
N HIS A 60 -5.05 9.03 8.18
CA HIS A 60 -4.30 8.48 7.06
C HIS A 60 -5.23 8.08 5.91
N ILE A 61 -5.02 8.68 4.74
CA ILE A 61 -5.84 8.49 3.53
C ILE A 61 -4.94 8.24 2.33
N ILE A 62 -5.41 7.32 1.47
CA ILE A 62 -4.90 7.08 0.13
C ILE A 62 -6.10 6.81 -0.78
N ALA A 63 -6.37 7.72 -1.73
CA ALA A 63 -7.53 7.61 -2.62
C ALA A 63 -7.20 6.95 -3.98
N PHE A 64 -5.92 6.66 -4.24
CA PHE A 64 -5.44 6.10 -5.51
C PHE A 64 -5.84 6.92 -6.74
N ASN A 65 -5.90 8.24 -6.61
CA ASN A 65 -6.10 9.16 -7.73
C ASN A 65 -5.19 10.38 -7.56
N GLU A 66 -5.04 11.16 -8.64
CA GLU A 66 -4.08 12.28 -8.69
C GLU A 66 -4.33 13.35 -7.63
N LYS A 67 -5.60 13.55 -7.23
CA LYS A 67 -5.98 14.57 -6.23
C LYS A 67 -5.95 14.06 -4.79
N ASN A 68 -5.72 12.75 -4.60
CA ASN A 68 -5.88 12.06 -3.33
C ASN A 68 -7.26 12.34 -2.66
N ASP A 69 -8.32 12.42 -3.48
CA ASP A 69 -9.69 12.74 -3.04
C ASP A 69 -10.56 11.48 -3.07
N LEU A 70 -11.15 11.11 -1.93
CA LEU A 70 -12.01 9.92 -1.81
C LEU A 70 -13.33 10.03 -2.61
N ASN A 71 -13.69 11.23 -3.09
CA ASN A 71 -14.87 11.45 -3.92
C ASN A 71 -14.60 11.24 -5.42
N ASP A 72 -13.32 11.23 -5.82
CA ASP A 72 -12.91 10.96 -7.20
C ASP A 72 -12.66 9.44 -7.38
N PRO A 73 -12.92 8.87 -8.57
CA PRO A 73 -12.68 7.46 -8.83
C PRO A 73 -11.18 7.13 -8.67
N PRO A 74 -10.84 5.95 -8.12
CA PRO A 74 -9.46 5.51 -8.07
C PRO A 74 -8.97 5.11 -9.47
N ASP A 75 -7.66 5.09 -9.62
CA ASP A 75 -6.96 4.54 -10.77
C ASP A 75 -7.22 3.04 -10.90
N GLU A 76 -7.72 2.63 -12.07
CA GLU A 76 -8.04 1.25 -12.38
C GLU A 76 -6.79 0.35 -12.40
N ASP A 77 -5.59 0.89 -12.61
CA ASP A 77 -4.35 0.10 -12.52
C ASP A 77 -3.99 -0.26 -11.07
N CYS A 78 -4.47 0.53 -10.09
CA CYS A 78 -4.19 0.33 -8.67
C CYS A 78 -5.36 -0.29 -7.91
N VAL A 79 -6.61 -0.07 -8.32
CA VAL A 79 -7.80 -0.60 -7.65
C VAL A 79 -8.67 -1.31 -8.68
N THR A 80 -8.58 -2.64 -8.70
CA THR A 80 -9.32 -3.49 -9.63
C THR A 80 -10.35 -4.35 -8.92
N ARG A 81 -11.40 -4.73 -9.67
CA ARG A 81 -12.35 -5.76 -9.25
C ARG A 81 -11.96 -7.09 -9.88
N LEU A 82 -12.00 -8.18 -9.12
CA LEU A 82 -11.70 -9.54 -9.57
C LEU A 82 -12.82 -10.18 -10.42
N GLY A 83 -13.74 -9.38 -10.98
CA GLY A 83 -14.90 -9.88 -11.72
C GLY A 83 -15.90 -10.61 -10.82
N ASP A 84 -16.22 -11.86 -11.18
CA ASP A 84 -17.25 -12.69 -10.55
C ASP A 84 -16.75 -13.54 -9.37
N VAL A 85 -15.45 -13.48 -9.05
CA VAL A 85 -14.87 -14.21 -7.92
C VAL A 85 -14.70 -13.32 -6.71
N ALA A 86 -14.83 -13.91 -5.52
CA ALA A 86 -14.62 -13.24 -4.25
C ALA A 86 -13.85 -14.15 -3.28
N PHE A 87 -12.88 -13.57 -2.58
CA PHE A 87 -12.14 -14.23 -1.52
C PHE A 87 -12.77 -13.86 -0.16
N PRO A 88 -13.29 -14.83 0.62
CA PRO A 88 -13.99 -14.56 1.88
C PRO A 88 -13.07 -14.15 3.05
N GLY A 89 -11.84 -13.74 2.77
CA GLY A 89 -10.88 -13.25 3.74
C GLY A 89 -10.03 -12.12 3.15
N THR A 90 -8.82 -11.96 3.66
CA THR A 90 -7.86 -10.99 3.14
C THR A 90 -6.53 -11.67 2.84
N ILE A 91 -6.00 -11.44 1.64
CA ILE A 91 -4.62 -11.79 1.27
C ILE A 91 -3.82 -10.51 1.24
N VAL A 92 -2.66 -10.54 1.89
CA VAL A 92 -1.66 -9.49 1.83
C VAL A 92 -0.40 -10.10 1.26
N SER A 93 0.06 -9.60 0.13
CA SER A 93 1.30 -10.05 -0.52
C SER A 93 2.27 -8.88 -0.62
N LEU A 94 3.53 -9.09 -0.19
CA LEU A 94 4.63 -8.17 -0.42
C LEU A 94 5.69 -8.86 -1.28
N GLN A 95 6.19 -8.16 -2.29
CA GLN A 95 7.31 -8.57 -3.13
C GLN A 95 8.39 -7.50 -3.06
N PHE A 96 9.58 -7.87 -2.62
CA PHE A 96 10.74 -6.99 -2.56
C PHE A 96 12.03 -7.80 -2.63
N ASN A 97 13.11 -7.18 -3.09
CA ASN A 97 14.42 -7.80 -3.16
C ASN A 97 15.16 -7.69 -1.82
N LEU A 98 15.69 -8.82 -1.32
CA LEU A 98 16.48 -8.86 -0.09
C LEU A 98 17.94 -8.41 -0.26
N ASN A 99 18.39 -8.27 -1.51
CA ASN A 99 19.76 -7.85 -1.83
C ASN A 99 19.71 -6.56 -2.67
N PRO A 100 19.54 -5.39 -2.04
CA PRO A 100 19.74 -4.11 -2.71
C PRO A 100 21.24 -3.96 -2.97
N GLY A 101 21.73 -4.58 -4.05
CA GLY A 101 23.11 -4.56 -4.53
C GLY A 101 24.18 -4.18 -3.50
N LYS A 102 24.84 -5.17 -2.88
CA LYS A 102 26.21 -4.99 -2.41
C LYS A 102 27.02 -4.39 -3.56
N LYS A 103 27.47 -3.14 -3.44
CA LYS A 103 28.62 -2.67 -4.21
C LYS A 103 29.82 -3.45 -3.68
N GLU A 104 30.18 -4.54 -4.35
CA GLU A 104 31.52 -5.11 -4.22
C GLU A 104 32.49 -4.06 -4.77
N ASN A 105 33.25 -3.45 -3.87
CA ASN A 105 34.42 -2.61 -4.21
C ASN A 105 35.61 -3.52 -4.50
#